data_AF-A0A140L2Y5-F1
#
_entry.id   AF-A0A140L2Y5-F1
#
_cell.length_a   1.000
_cell.length_b   1.000
_cell.length_c   1.000
_cell.angle_alpha   90.00
_cell.angle_beta   90.00
_cell.angle_gamma   90.00
#
_symmetry.space_group_name_H-M   'P 1'
#
loop_
_entity.id
_entity.type
_entity.pdbx_description
1 polymer ?
#
loop_
_entity_poly.entity_id
_entity_poly.type
_entity_poly.pdbx_seq_one_letter_code
_entity_poly.pdbx_strand_id
1 'polypeptide(L)'
;MMVKGVPLRNPKKIYNVARSLRRLVDRYTTDLRPSVFAKDGFHPGPRFVNAYLLIIDYPYPEDWVQAAREAARILEARHGVLLDWAAGYRKSGRIWLIIKALARDRETLKAKRFRPDVEDFEVLRLKLRKPKQGRERER
;
A
#
# COMPACT_ATOMS: atom_id res chain seq x y z
N MET A 1 -2.13 16.87 -0.28
CA MET A 1 -1.92 15.43 -0.52
C MET A 1 -2.85 14.68 0.43
N MET A 2 -3.81 13.93 -0.10
CA MET A 2 -4.78 13.18 0.69
C MET A 2 -4.37 11.71 0.77
N VAL A 3 -4.58 11.10 1.94
CA VAL A 3 -4.45 9.65 2.17
C VAL A 3 -5.72 9.18 2.86
N LYS A 4 -6.40 8.17 2.31
CA LYS A 4 -7.63 7.58 2.86
C LYS A 4 -7.47 6.06 2.99
N GLY A 5 -7.80 5.51 4.16
CA GLY A 5 -7.86 4.07 4.39
C GLY A 5 -9.29 3.52 4.31
N VAL A 6 -9.44 2.33 3.73
CA VAL A 6 -10.71 1.58 3.68
C VAL A 6 -10.45 0.11 4.05
N PRO A 7 -11.06 -0.43 5.12
CA PRO A 7 -10.95 -1.85 5.42
C PRO A 7 -11.75 -2.67 4.40
N LEU A 8 -11.13 -3.73 3.89
CA LEU A 8 -11.71 -4.70 2.97
C LEU A 8 -11.82 -6.06 3.65
N ARG A 9 -13.05 -6.54 3.81
CA ARG A 9 -13.36 -7.80 4.48
C ARG A 9 -13.56 -8.97 3.51
N ASN A 10 -14.09 -8.72 2.32
CA ASN A 10 -14.42 -9.78 1.36
C ASN A 10 -13.25 -10.06 0.39
N PRO A 11 -12.66 -11.29 0.38
CA PRO A 11 -11.57 -11.66 -0.53
C PRO A 11 -11.90 -11.46 -2.01
N LYS A 12 -13.13 -11.78 -2.44
CA LYS A 12 -13.59 -11.56 -3.82
C LYS A 12 -13.55 -10.08 -4.20
N LYS A 13 -13.93 -9.20 -3.26
CA LYS A 13 -13.84 -7.74 -3.46
C LYS A 13 -12.39 -7.28 -3.57
N ILE A 14 -11.49 -7.81 -2.74
CA ILE A 14 -10.06 -7.49 -2.79
C ILE A 14 -9.46 -7.89 -4.14
N TYR A 15 -9.73 -9.11 -4.60
CA TYR A 15 -9.30 -9.59 -5.92
C TYR A 15 -9.84 -8.71 -7.05
N ASN A 16 -11.13 -8.36 -7.03
CA ASN A 16 -11.72 -7.49 -8.04
C ASN A 16 -11.11 -6.09 -8.04
N VAL A 17 -10.76 -5.55 -6.87
CA VAL A 17 -10.00 -4.29 -6.78
C VAL A 17 -8.63 -4.46 -7.44
N ALA A 18 -7.85 -5.47 -7.04
CA ALA A 18 -6.52 -5.72 -7.63
C ALA A 18 -6.57 -5.89 -9.15
N ARG A 19 -7.54 -6.66 -9.67
CA ARG A 19 -7.77 -6.86 -11.11
C ARG A 19 -8.15 -5.57 -11.85
N SER A 20 -8.78 -4.62 -11.17
CA SER A 20 -9.19 -3.34 -11.78
C SER A 20 -8.05 -2.30 -11.88
N LEU A 21 -6.93 -2.54 -11.21
CA LEU A 21 -5.79 -1.62 -11.22
C LEU A 21 -4.93 -1.82 -12.46
N ARG A 22 -4.41 -0.70 -12.98
CA ARG A 22 -3.39 -0.73 -14.04
C ARG A 22 -2.02 -0.88 -13.39
N ARG A 23 -1.15 -1.66 -14.05
CA ARG A 23 0.26 -1.88 -13.67
C ARG A 23 0.38 -2.27 -12.20
N LEU A 24 -0.18 -3.41 -11.83
CA LEU A 24 -0.12 -3.87 -10.45
C LEU A 24 1.35 -4.20 -10.09
N VAL A 25 1.85 -3.63 -8.99
CA VAL A 25 3.23 -3.77 -8.53
C VAL A 25 3.26 -4.24 -7.08
N ASP A 26 4.37 -4.82 -6.67
CA ASP A 26 4.69 -5.09 -5.28
C ASP A 26 6.13 -4.66 -4.95
N ARG A 27 6.65 -5.23 -3.85
CA ARG A 27 8.02 -5.04 -3.41
C ARG A 27 9.05 -5.41 -4.48
N TYR A 28 8.80 -6.46 -5.27
CA TYR A 28 9.80 -7.09 -6.12
C TYR A 28 9.56 -6.85 -7.62
N THR A 29 8.31 -6.74 -8.02
CA THR A 29 7.88 -6.78 -9.43
C THR A 29 7.06 -5.55 -9.79
N THR A 30 6.97 -5.27 -11.09
CA THR A 30 6.17 -4.16 -11.65
C THR A 30 5.00 -4.64 -12.51
N ASP A 31 4.80 -5.95 -12.58
CA ASP A 31 3.85 -6.69 -13.43
C ASP A 31 3.15 -7.81 -12.65
N LEU A 32 2.87 -7.57 -11.37
CA LEU A 32 2.23 -8.53 -10.47
C LEU A 32 0.87 -8.95 -11.02
N ARG A 33 0.66 -10.26 -11.16
CA ARG A 33 -0.66 -10.79 -11.53
C ARG A 33 -1.61 -10.71 -10.32
N PRO A 34 -2.85 -10.23 -10.49
CA PRO A 34 -3.84 -10.19 -9.40
C PRO A 34 -4.08 -11.55 -8.73
N SER A 35 -3.99 -12.65 -9.50
CA SER A 35 -4.12 -14.02 -8.98
C SER A 35 -2.96 -14.44 -8.08
N VAL A 36 -1.75 -13.94 -8.35
CA VAL A 36 -0.57 -14.18 -7.51
C VAL A 36 -0.71 -13.44 -6.18
N PHE A 37 -1.12 -12.17 -6.23
CA PHE A 37 -1.41 -11.40 -5.02
C PHE A 37 -2.49 -12.04 -4.15
N ALA A 38 -3.57 -12.55 -4.77
CA ALA A 38 -4.73 -13.07 -4.04
C ALA A 38 -4.61 -14.52 -3.55
N LYS A 39 -3.49 -15.21 -3.82
CA LYS A 39 -3.33 -16.64 -3.56
C LYS A 39 -3.44 -17.00 -2.08
N ASP A 40 -2.79 -16.23 -1.20
CA ASP A 40 -2.64 -16.54 0.22
C ASP A 40 -3.00 -15.35 1.13
N GLY A 41 -3.17 -15.61 2.43
CA GLY A 41 -3.26 -14.55 3.45
C GLY A 41 -4.65 -13.94 3.67
N PHE A 42 -5.71 -14.55 3.13
CA PHE A 42 -7.09 -14.15 3.40
C PHE A 42 -7.85 -15.21 4.20
N HIS A 43 -8.62 -14.77 5.19
CA HIS A 43 -9.62 -15.57 5.85
C HIS A 43 -10.80 -15.86 4.90
N PRO A 44 -11.37 -17.09 4.94
CA PRO A 44 -12.55 -17.45 4.17
C PRO A 44 -13.81 -16.80 4.79
N GLY A 45 -14.04 -15.51 4.49
CA GLY A 45 -15.28 -14.81 4.86
C GLY A 45 -15.09 -13.39 5.40
N PRO A 46 -16.18 -12.60 5.50
CA PRO A 46 -16.12 -11.18 5.84
C PRO A 46 -16.06 -10.87 7.35
N ARG A 47 -16.00 -11.89 8.21
CA ARG A 47 -15.97 -11.72 9.67
C ARG A 47 -14.79 -10.85 10.11
N PHE A 48 -13.65 -10.99 9.43
CA PHE A 48 -12.43 -10.24 9.71
C PHE A 48 -12.04 -9.33 8.55
N VAL A 49 -11.29 -8.27 8.87
CA VAL A 49 -10.63 -7.47 7.84
C VAL A 49 -9.52 -8.32 7.23
N ASN A 50 -9.53 -8.44 5.91
CA ASN A 50 -8.57 -9.22 5.13
C ASN A 50 -7.49 -8.34 4.50
N ALA A 51 -7.84 -7.10 4.15
CA ALA A 51 -6.90 -6.12 3.65
C ALA A 51 -7.33 -4.69 4.01
N TYR A 52 -6.40 -3.76 3.96
CA TYR A 52 -6.64 -2.32 3.99
C TYR A 52 -6.28 -1.74 2.64
N LEU A 53 -7.20 -0.99 2.04
CA LEU A 53 -6.95 -0.22 0.84
C LEU A 53 -6.62 1.22 1.23
N LEU A 54 -5.41 1.65 0.92
CA LEU A 54 -4.99 3.03 1.02
C LEU A 54 -5.08 3.70 -0.35
N ILE A 55 -5.84 4.79 -0.42
CA ILE A 55 -5.94 5.64 -1.60
C ILE A 55 -5.08 6.87 -1.33
N ILE A 56 -4.02 7.04 -2.11
CA ILE A 56 -3.03 8.10 -1.97
C ILE A 56 -3.13 9.01 -3.20
N ASP A 57 -3.44 10.27 -2.94
CA ASP A 57 -3.46 11.32 -3.95
C ASP A 57 -2.04 11.87 -4.13
N TYR A 58 -1.27 11.30 -5.06
CA TYR A 58 0.14 11.61 -5.24
C TYR A 58 0.35 12.57 -6.43
N PRO A 59 1.04 13.72 -6.24
CA PRO A 59 1.14 14.75 -7.28
C PRO A 59 2.13 14.45 -8.42
N TYR A 60 2.95 13.41 -8.30
CA TYR A 60 4.01 13.06 -9.27
C TYR A 60 3.75 11.69 -9.90
N PRO A 61 2.86 11.59 -10.90
CA PRO A 61 2.41 10.30 -11.44
C PRO A 61 3.53 9.45 -12.07
N GLU A 62 4.65 10.05 -12.47
CA GLU A 62 5.83 9.36 -13.02
C GLU A 62 6.53 8.47 -11.98
N ASP A 63 6.54 8.89 -10.71
CA ASP A 63 7.28 8.23 -9.62
C ASP A 63 6.39 7.37 -8.71
N TRP A 64 5.16 7.11 -9.14
CA TRP A 64 4.14 6.49 -8.32
C TRP A 64 4.53 5.11 -7.76
N VAL A 65 5.34 4.32 -8.50
CA VAL A 65 5.85 3.01 -8.04
C VAL A 65 6.77 3.19 -6.85
N GLN A 66 7.68 4.16 -6.92
CA GLN A 66 8.59 4.47 -5.82
C GLN A 66 7.81 5.02 -4.62
N ALA A 67 6.83 5.89 -4.85
CA ALA A 67 5.95 6.37 -3.79
C ALA A 67 5.17 5.23 -3.11
N ALA A 68 4.67 4.24 -3.87
CA ALA A 68 3.99 3.08 -3.30
C ALA A 68 4.93 2.20 -2.45
N ARG A 69 6.15 1.95 -2.94
CA ARG A 69 7.19 1.20 -2.20
C ARG A 69 7.64 1.94 -0.95
N GLU A 70 7.82 3.25 -1.04
CA GLU A 70 8.13 4.10 0.11
C GLU A 70 7.01 4.06 1.15
N ALA A 71 5.76 4.18 0.71
CA ALA A 71 4.60 4.11 1.60
C ALA A 71 4.58 2.79 2.37
N ALA A 72 4.79 1.67 1.68
CA ALA A 72 4.87 0.36 2.32
C ALA A 72 6.06 0.29 3.31
N ARG A 73 7.25 0.76 2.93
CA ARG A 73 8.43 0.74 3.80
C ARG A 73 8.23 1.55 5.09
N ILE A 74 7.59 2.71 5.00
CA ILE A 74 7.26 3.55 6.16
C ILE A 74 6.34 2.78 7.12
N LEU A 75 5.30 2.15 6.60
CA LEU A 75 4.36 1.37 7.42
C LEU A 75 5.03 0.13 8.04
N GLU A 76 5.84 -0.59 7.27
CA GLU A 76 6.64 -1.72 7.74
C GLU A 76 7.56 -1.33 8.91
N ALA A 77 8.25 -0.19 8.79
CA ALA A 77 9.15 0.33 9.81
C ALA A 77 8.39 0.74 11.09
N ARG A 78 7.28 1.46 10.96
CA ARG A 78 6.48 1.93 12.10
C ARG A 78 5.87 0.79 12.91
N HIS A 79 5.42 -0.27 12.24
CA HIS A 79 4.71 -1.38 12.87
C HIS A 79 5.61 -2.58 13.22
N GLY A 80 6.89 -2.53 12.80
CA GLY A 80 7.84 -3.63 12.97
C GLY A 80 7.41 -4.89 12.21
N VAL A 81 6.91 -4.75 10.97
CA VAL A 81 6.32 -5.86 10.21
C VAL A 81 6.81 -5.96 8.77
N LEU A 82 6.77 -7.21 8.29
CA LEU A 82 6.70 -7.77 6.95
C LEU A 82 5.35 -7.56 6.24
N LEU A 83 5.10 -6.49 5.49
CA LEU A 83 3.81 -6.34 4.79
C LEU A 83 3.76 -7.15 3.47
N ASP A 84 2.62 -7.80 3.24
CA ASP A 84 2.22 -8.34 1.94
C ASP A 84 1.23 -7.34 1.31
N TRP A 85 1.65 -6.72 0.21
CA TRP A 85 0.90 -5.63 -0.40
C TRP A 85 1.03 -5.63 -1.92
N ALA A 86 0.06 -5.00 -2.57
CA ALA A 86 0.11 -4.68 -4.00
C ALA A 86 -0.39 -3.27 -4.23
N ALA A 87 0.20 -2.55 -5.17
CA ALA A 87 -0.23 -1.21 -5.55
C ALA A 87 -0.48 -1.09 -7.04
N GLY A 88 -1.36 -0.18 -7.42
CA GLY A 88 -1.57 0.20 -8.81
C GLY A 88 -2.33 1.52 -8.86
N TYR A 89 -2.71 1.95 -10.05
CA TYR A 89 -3.49 3.17 -10.22
C TYR A 89 -4.69 2.96 -11.14
N ARG A 90 -5.65 3.88 -11.06
CA ARG A 90 -6.80 3.98 -11.96
C ARG A 90 -6.68 5.22 -12.84
N LYS A 91 -7.64 5.43 -13.75
CA LYS A 91 -7.72 6.65 -14.59
C LYS A 91 -7.65 7.95 -13.77
N SER A 92 -8.05 7.93 -12.50
CA SER A 92 -7.96 9.08 -11.59
C SER A 92 -6.54 9.48 -11.19
N GLY A 93 -5.50 8.75 -11.60
CA GLY A 93 -4.09 9.04 -11.25
C GLY A 93 -3.68 8.68 -9.81
N ARG A 94 -4.65 8.52 -8.90
CA ARG A 94 -4.40 8.11 -7.50
C ARG A 94 -3.77 6.71 -7.40
N ILE A 95 -2.85 6.56 -6.45
CA ILE A 95 -2.28 5.27 -6.07
C ILE A 95 -3.27 4.55 -5.17
N TRP A 96 -3.49 3.28 -5.47
CA TRP A 96 -4.31 2.36 -4.69
C TRP A 96 -3.38 1.27 -4.16
N LEU A 97 -3.03 1.37 -2.88
CA LEU A 97 -2.17 0.43 -2.17
C LEU A 97 -3.04 -0.51 -1.33
N ILE A 98 -3.07 -1.78 -1.70
CA ILE A 98 -3.80 -2.84 -1.00
C ILE A 98 -2.80 -3.58 -0.11
N ILE A 99 -3.04 -3.60 1.20
CA ILE A 99 -2.16 -4.23 2.19
C ILE A 99 -2.95 -5.33 2.88
N LYS A 100 -2.45 -6.57 2.87
CA LYS A 100 -3.11 -7.66 3.62
C LYS A 100 -3.04 -7.38 5.12
N ALA A 101 -4.11 -7.72 5.84
CA ALA A 101 -4.17 -7.54 7.29
C ALA A 101 -3.29 -8.55 8.05
N LEU A 102 -2.95 -9.68 7.41
CA LEU A 102 -1.98 -10.62 7.94
C LEU A 102 -0.59 -10.26 7.41
N ALA A 103 0.28 -9.83 8.33
CA ALA A 103 1.67 -9.52 8.08
C ALA A 103 2.56 -10.53 8.81
N ARG A 104 3.88 -10.42 8.63
CA ARG A 104 4.86 -11.12 9.46
C ARG A 104 5.53 -10.14 10.39
N ASP A 105 5.78 -10.51 11.63
CA ASP A 105 6.65 -9.74 12.50
C ASP A 105 8.07 -9.69 11.92
N ARG A 106 8.74 -8.54 11.95
CA ARG A 106 10.02 -8.36 11.24
C ARG A 106 11.16 -9.13 11.88
N GLU A 107 11.14 -9.30 13.21
CA GLU A 107 12.20 -9.96 13.96
C GLU A 107 11.94 -11.47 14.03
N THR A 108 10.72 -11.85 14.39
CA THR A 108 10.38 -13.24 14.67
C THR A 108 9.81 -14.00 13.48
N LEU A 109 9.46 -13.29 12.39
CA LEU A 109 8.76 -13.81 11.21
C LEU A 109 7.39 -14.47 11.49
N LYS A 110 6.92 -14.41 12.74
CA LYS A 110 5.62 -14.96 13.14
C LYS A 110 4.48 -14.14 12.54
N ALA A 111 3.35 -14.78 12.33
CA ALA A 111 2.15 -14.10 11.86
C ALA A 111 1.71 -13.01 12.85
N LYS A 112 1.53 -11.78 12.35
CA LYS A 112 1.10 -10.62 13.14
C LYS A 112 0.02 -9.87 12.38
N ARG A 113 -1.03 -9.43 13.07
CA ARG A 113 -2.07 -8.61 12.45
C ARG A 113 -1.60 -7.18 12.31
N PHE A 114 -1.61 -6.69 11.08
CA PHE A 114 -1.41 -5.29 10.76
C PHE A 114 -2.76 -4.56 10.74
N ARG A 115 -2.80 -3.37 11.34
CA ARG A 115 -3.92 -2.43 11.25
C ARG A 115 -3.34 -1.03 11.18
N PRO A 116 -3.56 -0.28 10.08
CA PRO A 116 -3.13 1.10 10.03
C PRO A 116 -3.94 1.95 11.02
N ASP A 117 -3.28 2.90 11.64
CA ASP A 117 -3.88 3.90 12.52
C ASP A 117 -3.96 5.28 11.85
N VAL A 118 -4.40 6.30 12.60
CA VAL A 118 -4.57 7.66 12.08
C VAL A 118 -3.21 8.32 11.83
N GLU A 119 -2.24 8.09 12.71
CA GLU A 119 -0.89 8.66 12.61
C GLU A 119 -0.15 8.15 11.37
N ASP A 120 -0.36 6.89 10.98
CA ASP A 120 0.16 6.34 9.74
C ASP A 120 -0.23 7.18 8.53
N PHE A 121 -1.49 7.63 8.47
CA PHE A 121 -1.96 8.46 7.36
C PHE A 121 -1.31 9.84 7.37
N GLU A 122 -1.03 10.40 8.53
CA GLU A 122 -0.33 11.68 8.68
C GLU A 122 1.13 11.57 8.27
N VAL A 123 1.83 10.52 8.73
CA VAL A 123 3.23 10.26 8.36
C VAL A 123 3.34 10.04 6.86
N LEU A 124 2.45 9.26 6.24
CA LEU A 124 2.43 9.08 4.79
C LEU A 124 2.20 10.42 4.07
N ARG A 125 1.33 11.29 4.60
CA ARG A 125 1.11 12.63 4.02
C ARG A 125 2.34 13.51 4.05
N LEU A 126 3.12 13.43 5.13
CA LEU A 126 4.32 14.23 5.33
C LEU A 126 5.50 13.69 4.52
N LYS A 127 5.75 12.38 4.57
CA LYS A 127 6.93 11.74 3.99
C LYS A 127 6.85 11.55 2.48
N LEU A 128 5.66 11.33 1.93
CA LEU A 128 5.49 11.20 0.47
C LEU A 128 5.41 12.56 -0.23
N ARG A 129 5.21 13.67 0.49
CA ARG A 129 5.41 14.99 -0.09
C ARG A 129 6.90 15.15 -0.36
N LYS A 130 7.33 15.07 -1.63
CA LYS A 130 8.68 15.51 -2.00
C LYS A 130 8.84 16.95 -1.49
N PRO A 131 9.98 17.31 -0.86
CA PRO A 131 10.31 18.71 -0.71
C PRO A 131 10.31 19.32 -2.12
N LYS A 132 9.77 20.53 -2.28
CA LYS A 132 10.15 21.36 -3.44
C LYS A 132 11.67 21.36 -3.41
N GLN A 133 12.34 20.68 -4.35
CA GLN A 133 13.75 20.90 -4.55
C GLN A 133 13.88 22.40 -4.83
N GLY A 134 14.36 23.13 -3.83
CA GLY A 134 14.76 24.50 -4.00
C GLY A 134 15.73 24.52 -5.16
N ARG A 135 15.53 25.49 -6.05
CA ARG A 135 16.61 26.03 -6.85
C ARG A 135 17.70 26.50 -5.88
N GLU A 136 18.60 25.61 -5.48
CA GLU A 136 19.98 25.97 -5.17
C GLU A 136 20.79 25.58 -6.40
N ARG A 137 20.55 26.32 -7.49
CA ARG A 137 21.61 26.61 -8.44
C ARG A 137 22.13 27.98 -8.06
N GLU A 138 23.44 28.04 -7.83
CA GLU A 138 24.30 29.22 -7.88
C GLU A 138 24.19 30.21 -6.72
N ARG A 139 25.07 30.05 -5.72
CA ARG A 139 26.01 31.09 -5.31
C ARG A 139 27.37 30.48 -5.01
#